data_AF-A0A6B0ZKD3-F1
#
_entry.id   AF-A0A6B0ZKD3-F1
#
_cell.length_a   1.000
_cell.length_b   1.000
_cell.length_c   1.000
_cell.angle_alpha   90.00
_cell.angle_beta   90.00
_cell.angle_gamma   90.00
#
_symmetry.space_group_name_H-M   'P 1'
#
loop_
_entity.id
_entity.type
_entity.pdbx_description
1 polymer ?
#
loop_
_entity_poly.entity_id
_entity_poly.type
_entity_poly.pdbx_seq_one_letter_code
_entity_poly.pdbx_strand_id
1 'polypeptide(L)'
;MLEATLADPELKAAARDWPKSHDRTNNRYTNLLFYEDPDFDFVINGLVKDETGRTPVHDHGHAWVAYGLLEGDETVLRYRDPAGTASGLEPDEEISLAAGEVDLVPPWTFHAEQAETERMVAVMVRSARVGKSAHRRLDPDTGATYDHPGPHQIPYDL
;
A
#
# COMPACT_ATOMS: atom_id res chain seq x y z
N MET A 1 2.34 -17.52 5.76
CA MET A 1 1.17 -17.87 4.90
C MET A 1 1.19 -17.01 3.66
N LEU A 2 1.29 -15.68 3.81
CA LEU A 2 1.54 -14.76 2.69
C LEU A 2 2.93 -14.98 2.08
N GLU A 3 3.98 -15.24 2.87
CA GLU A 3 5.32 -15.49 2.33
C GLU A 3 5.37 -16.70 1.39
N ALA A 4 4.56 -17.73 1.65
CA ALA A 4 4.45 -18.90 0.79
C ALA A 4 3.79 -18.53 -0.56
N THR A 5 2.76 -17.68 -0.54
CA THR A 5 2.17 -17.11 -1.76
C THR A 5 3.18 -16.27 -2.54
N LEU A 6 4.00 -15.47 -1.86
CA LEU A 6 5.06 -14.68 -2.51
C LEU A 6 6.17 -15.55 -3.12
N ALA A 7 6.30 -16.80 -2.71
CA ALA A 7 7.26 -17.74 -3.30
C ALA A 7 6.72 -18.46 -4.55
N ASP A 8 5.43 -18.32 -4.87
CA ASP A 8 4.78 -19.02 -5.98
C ASP A 8 5.33 -18.55 -7.35
N PRO A 9 5.95 -19.45 -8.15
CA PRO A 9 6.50 -19.09 -9.45
C PRO A 9 5.43 -18.72 -10.48
N GLU A 10 4.21 -19.27 -10.39
CA GLU A 10 3.11 -18.94 -11.30
C GLU A 10 2.61 -17.52 -11.04
N LEU A 11 2.45 -17.15 -9.76
CA LEU A 11 2.10 -15.78 -9.38
C LEU A 11 3.15 -14.76 -9.83
N LYS A 12 4.44 -15.08 -9.64
CA LYS A 12 5.55 -14.23 -10.13
C LYS A 12 5.54 -14.09 -11.64
N ALA A 13 5.19 -15.15 -12.37
CA ALA A 13 5.07 -15.10 -13.82
C ALA A 13 3.90 -14.21 -14.25
N ALA A 14 2.71 -14.40 -13.66
CA ALA A 14 1.53 -13.61 -13.94
C ALA A 14 1.72 -12.11 -13.63
N ALA A 15 2.41 -11.80 -12.53
CA ALA A 15 2.66 -10.43 -12.09
C ALA A 15 3.50 -9.58 -13.04
N ARG A 16 4.19 -10.18 -14.02
CA ARG A 16 4.95 -9.45 -15.05
C ARG A 16 4.04 -8.61 -15.95
N ASP A 17 2.81 -9.07 -16.15
CA ASP A 17 1.85 -8.45 -17.07
C ASP A 17 0.79 -7.60 -16.34
N TRP A 18 0.91 -7.45 -15.01
CA TRP A 18 0.00 -6.62 -14.23
C TRP A 18 0.16 -5.13 -14.59
N PRO A 19 -0.96 -4.39 -14.74
CA PRO A 19 -0.90 -2.96 -15.05
C PRO A 19 -0.36 -2.15 -13.86
N LYS A 20 0.26 -1.00 -14.19
CA LYS A 20 0.79 -0.05 -13.22
C LYS A 20 -0.32 0.48 -12.30
N SER A 21 0.02 0.69 -11.04
CA SER A 21 -0.89 1.20 -10.00
C SER A 21 -1.02 2.71 -9.96
N HIS A 22 -0.46 3.41 -10.95
CA HIS A 22 -0.65 4.84 -11.14
C HIS A 22 -1.21 5.09 -12.54
N ASP A 23 -2.51 5.35 -12.60
CA ASP A 23 -3.18 5.83 -13.81
C ASP A 23 -2.79 7.30 -14.02
N ARG A 24 -1.74 7.52 -14.80
CA ARG A 24 -1.24 8.85 -15.15
C ARG A 24 -2.20 9.65 -16.03
N THR A 25 -3.10 8.98 -16.77
CA THR A 25 -4.06 9.66 -17.65
C THR A 25 -5.13 10.39 -16.83
N ASN A 26 -5.56 9.78 -15.72
CA ASN A 26 -6.52 10.39 -14.79
C ASN A 26 -5.89 10.89 -13.48
N ASN A 27 -4.56 10.87 -13.39
CA ASN A 27 -3.76 11.20 -12.21
C ASN A 27 -4.31 10.53 -10.93
N ARG A 28 -4.56 9.21 -11.00
CA ARG A 28 -5.21 8.45 -9.92
C ARG A 28 -4.42 7.19 -9.58
N TYR A 29 -4.28 6.91 -8.29
CA TYR A 29 -3.74 5.65 -7.81
C TYR A 29 -4.78 4.53 -7.91
N THR A 30 -4.35 3.36 -8.36
CA THR A 30 -5.20 2.17 -8.56
C THR A 30 -4.55 0.95 -7.93
N ASN A 31 -5.34 0.00 -7.44
CA ASN A 31 -4.84 -1.33 -7.08
C ASN A 31 -5.66 -2.38 -7.83
N LEU A 32 -5.04 -3.50 -8.17
CA LEU A 32 -5.77 -4.67 -8.64
C LEU A 32 -6.54 -5.28 -7.46
N LEU A 33 -7.75 -5.73 -7.68
CA LEU A 33 -8.58 -6.45 -6.71
C LEU A 33 -8.74 -7.88 -7.19
N PHE A 34 -8.05 -8.79 -6.51
CA PHE A 34 -8.10 -10.22 -6.81
C PHE A 34 -9.26 -10.90 -6.09
N TYR A 35 -9.56 -10.46 -4.86
CA TYR A 35 -10.59 -11.08 -4.02
C TYR A 35 -11.13 -10.11 -2.98
N GLU A 36 -12.43 -10.17 -2.72
CA GLU A 36 -13.12 -9.51 -1.60
C GLU A 36 -13.94 -10.59 -0.91
N ASP A 37 -13.66 -10.81 0.38
CA ASP A 37 -14.31 -11.86 1.14
C ASP A 37 -15.75 -11.49 1.49
N PRO A 38 -16.75 -12.34 1.20
CA PRO A 38 -18.16 -12.00 1.41
C PRO A 38 -18.58 -12.05 2.89
N ASP A 39 -17.81 -12.72 3.76
CA ASP A 39 -18.18 -12.95 5.16
C ASP A 39 -17.39 -12.05 6.11
N PHE A 40 -16.16 -11.69 5.74
CA PHE A 40 -15.20 -10.99 6.61
C PHE A 40 -14.66 -9.67 6.02
N ASP A 41 -15.12 -9.25 4.84
CA ASP A 41 -14.81 -7.98 4.17
C ASP A 41 -13.31 -7.73 3.85
N PHE A 42 -12.43 -8.69 4.13
CA PHE A 42 -11.01 -8.55 3.79
C PHE A 42 -10.82 -8.62 2.28
N VAL A 43 -9.82 -7.91 1.78
CA VAL A 43 -9.48 -7.89 0.35
C VAL A 43 -8.06 -8.33 0.10
N ILE A 44 -7.85 -8.96 -1.05
CA ILE A 44 -6.53 -9.25 -1.59
C ILE A 44 -6.32 -8.38 -2.82
N ASN A 45 -5.23 -7.62 -2.83
CA ASN A 45 -4.93 -6.66 -3.86
C ASN A 45 -3.53 -6.85 -4.47
N GLY A 46 -3.36 -6.37 -5.69
CA GLY A 46 -2.06 -6.20 -6.34
C GLY A 46 -1.68 -4.74 -6.47
N LEU A 47 -0.40 -4.43 -6.23
CA LEU A 47 0.21 -3.12 -6.42
C LEU A 47 1.44 -3.27 -7.32
N VAL A 48 1.58 -2.40 -8.31
CA VAL A 48 2.74 -2.33 -9.21
C VAL A 48 3.22 -0.89 -9.28
N LYS A 49 4.43 -0.63 -8.76
CA LYS A 49 5.15 0.64 -8.93
C LYS A 49 6.22 0.43 -10.00
N ASP A 50 6.22 1.24 -11.04
CA ASP A 50 7.19 1.17 -12.15
C ASP A 50 8.05 2.45 -12.23
N GLU A 51 8.32 3.03 -11.08
CA GLU A 51 9.20 4.18 -10.92
C GLU A 51 9.77 4.17 -9.51
N THR A 52 11.03 4.60 -9.38
CA THR A 52 11.56 4.97 -8.07
C THR A 52 10.81 6.21 -7.60
N GLY A 53 10.42 6.21 -6.34
CA GLY A 53 9.68 7.32 -5.79
C GLY A 53 8.95 6.97 -4.51
N ARG A 54 8.63 8.04 -3.78
CA ARG A 54 7.95 7.96 -2.49
C ARG A 54 6.48 8.28 -2.66
N THR A 55 5.63 7.51 -2.00
CA THR A 55 4.22 7.90 -1.85
C THR A 55 4.10 9.13 -0.93
N PRO A 56 2.99 9.89 -1.02
CA PRO A 56 2.64 10.84 0.04
C PRO A 56 2.49 10.11 1.38
N VAL A 57 2.82 10.79 2.49
CA VAL A 57 2.57 10.24 3.84
C VAL A 57 1.06 10.10 4.04
N HIS A 58 0.61 8.89 4.37
CA HIS A 58 -0.80 8.57 4.47
C HIS A 58 -1.09 7.45 5.47
N ASP A 59 -2.37 7.29 5.84
CA ASP A 59 -2.87 6.14 6.60
C ASP A 59 -3.90 5.32 5.77
N HIS A 60 -4.41 4.25 6.39
CA HIS A 60 -5.43 3.35 5.82
C HIS A 60 -6.77 3.41 6.55
N GLY A 61 -7.00 4.49 7.31
CA GLY A 61 -8.15 4.55 8.18
C GLY A 61 -8.16 3.42 9.23
N HIS A 62 -9.32 2.78 9.37
CA HIS A 62 -9.51 1.65 10.29
C HIS A 62 -8.95 0.30 9.77
N ALA A 63 -8.50 0.24 8.52
CA ALA A 63 -7.99 -1.00 7.94
C ALA A 63 -6.52 -1.23 8.35
N TRP A 64 -6.21 -2.46 8.76
CA TRP A 64 -4.83 -2.95 8.76
C TRP A 64 -4.47 -3.49 7.37
N VAL A 65 -3.19 -3.45 7.02
CA VAL A 65 -2.66 -3.94 5.75
C VAL A 65 -1.41 -4.78 5.98
N ALA A 66 -1.38 -5.99 5.45
CA ALA A 66 -0.16 -6.77 5.27
C ALA A 66 0.35 -6.56 3.84
N TYR A 67 1.52 -5.96 3.68
CA TYR A 67 2.22 -5.75 2.42
C TYR A 67 3.23 -6.86 2.21
N GLY A 68 3.00 -7.74 1.24
CA GLY A 68 3.98 -8.75 0.83
C GLY A 68 4.67 -8.35 -0.47
N LEU A 69 5.99 -8.17 -0.45
CA LEU A 69 6.74 -7.84 -1.66
C LEU A 69 6.95 -9.08 -2.53
N LEU A 70 6.41 -9.06 -3.74
CA LEU A 70 6.56 -10.13 -4.72
C LEU A 70 7.82 -9.95 -5.58
N GLU A 71 8.14 -8.70 -5.92
CA GLU A 71 9.28 -8.29 -6.75
C GLU A 71 9.78 -6.92 -6.31
N GLY A 72 11.09 -6.71 -6.36
CA GLY A 72 11.72 -5.44 -6.00
C GLY A 72 11.87 -5.25 -4.49
N ASP A 73 12.40 -4.08 -4.13
CA ASP A 73 12.70 -3.70 -2.74
C ASP A 73 12.00 -2.37 -2.40
N GLU A 74 11.66 -2.19 -1.13
CA GLU A 74 10.95 -1.01 -0.63
C GLU A 74 11.47 -0.57 0.73
N THR A 75 11.51 0.74 0.95
CA THR A 75 11.69 1.34 2.27
C THR A 75 10.37 1.97 2.74
N VAL A 76 9.89 1.60 3.92
CA VAL A 76 8.70 2.18 4.56
C VAL A 76 9.15 3.08 5.71
N LEU A 77 8.81 4.37 5.63
CA LEU A 77 9.02 5.32 6.73
C LEU A 77 7.69 5.56 7.47
N ARG A 78 7.61 5.12 8.72
CA ARG A 78 6.49 5.32 9.64
C ARG A 78 6.59 6.65 10.35
N TYR A 79 5.43 7.21 10.64
CA TYR A 79 5.27 8.45 11.38
C TYR A 79 4.36 8.22 12.57
N ARG A 80 4.72 8.86 13.69
CA ARG A 80 3.88 8.93 14.88
C ARG A 80 3.19 10.29 14.97
N ASP A 81 2.07 10.30 15.65
CA ASP A 81 1.30 11.49 16.00
C ASP A 81 1.31 11.65 17.54
N PRO A 82 2.32 12.33 18.11
CA PRO A 82 2.47 12.40 19.57
C PRO A 82 1.30 13.13 20.24
N ALA A 83 0.68 14.08 19.55
CA ALA A 83 -0.40 14.91 20.07
C ALA A 83 -1.79 14.27 19.86
N GLY A 84 -1.91 13.27 18.98
CA GLY A 84 -3.18 12.65 18.60
C GLY A 84 -4.10 13.58 17.81
N THR A 85 -3.56 14.63 17.19
CA THR A 85 -4.30 15.68 16.48
C THR A 85 -4.32 15.49 14.97
N ALA A 86 -3.63 14.45 14.48
CA ALA A 86 -3.35 14.20 13.07
C ALA A 86 -2.70 15.42 12.39
N SER A 87 -1.83 16.11 13.12
CA SER A 87 -1.03 17.25 12.65
C SER A 87 0.30 17.26 13.40
N GLY A 88 1.37 17.69 12.73
CA GLY A 88 2.71 17.65 13.32
C GLY A 88 3.25 16.23 13.45
N LEU A 89 3.04 15.40 12.42
CA LEU A 89 3.57 14.05 12.36
C LEU A 89 5.10 14.05 12.43
N GLU A 90 5.66 13.14 13.23
CA GLU A 90 7.10 12.97 13.40
C GLU A 90 7.56 11.63 12.82
N PRO A 91 8.70 11.56 12.09
CA PRO A 91 9.30 10.29 11.71
C PRO A 91 9.56 9.42 12.95
N ASP A 92 9.28 8.13 12.86
CA ASP A 92 9.37 7.19 13.98
C ASP A 92 10.27 5.99 13.67
N GLU A 93 10.01 5.30 12.56
CA GLU A 93 10.69 4.07 12.21
C GLU A 93 10.87 3.95 10.69
N GLU A 94 12.04 3.47 10.26
CA GLU A 94 12.34 3.15 8.87
C GLU A 94 12.58 1.65 8.72
N ILE A 95 11.95 1.03 7.72
CA ILE A 95 11.96 -0.42 7.51
C ILE A 95 12.30 -0.69 6.06
N SER A 96 13.37 -1.43 5.84
CA SER A 96 13.74 -1.94 4.52
C SER A 96 13.18 -3.34 4.33
N LEU A 97 12.54 -3.57 3.20
CA LEU A 97 11.92 -4.83 2.82
C LEU A 97 12.46 -5.27 1.46
N ALA A 98 12.81 -6.54 1.36
CA ALA A 98 13.18 -7.20 0.12
C ALA A 98 12.05 -8.11 -0.40
N ALA A 99 12.12 -8.50 -1.67
CA ALA A 99 11.19 -9.47 -2.24
C ALA A 99 11.10 -10.77 -1.42
N GLY A 100 9.87 -11.15 -1.08
CA GLY A 100 9.53 -12.29 -0.21
C GLY A 100 9.22 -11.91 1.24
N GLU A 101 9.53 -10.68 1.64
CA GLU A 101 9.24 -10.17 2.99
C GLU A 101 7.84 -9.56 3.09
N VAL A 102 7.36 -9.45 4.32
CA VAL A 102 6.03 -8.93 4.64
C VAL A 102 6.14 -7.88 5.73
N ASP A 103 5.51 -6.73 5.52
CA ASP A 103 5.27 -5.73 6.56
C ASP A 103 3.80 -5.65 6.94
N LEU A 104 3.52 -5.50 8.23
CA LEU A 104 2.16 -5.34 8.75
C LEU A 104 1.98 -3.91 9.27
N VAL A 105 1.13 -3.16 8.58
CA VAL A 105 0.77 -1.79 8.93
C VAL A 105 -0.56 -1.79 9.70
N PRO A 106 -0.56 -1.36 10.97
CA PRO A 106 -1.79 -1.24 11.76
C PRO A 106 -2.75 -0.16 11.24
N PRO A 107 -4.00 -0.16 11.70
CA PRO A 107 -4.93 0.95 11.46
C PRO A 107 -4.35 2.28 11.92
N TRP A 108 -4.66 3.35 11.19
CA TRP A 108 -4.27 4.73 11.49
C TRP A 108 -2.77 5.03 11.53
N THR A 109 -1.91 4.06 11.17
CA THR A 109 -0.48 4.28 11.09
C THR A 109 -0.14 5.11 9.85
N PHE A 110 0.40 6.31 10.07
CA PHE A 110 0.92 7.13 8.99
C PHE A 110 2.26 6.58 8.51
N HIS A 111 2.41 6.43 7.20
CA HIS A 111 3.63 5.95 6.59
C HIS A 111 3.73 6.47 5.15
N ALA A 112 4.92 6.38 4.60
CA ALA A 112 5.14 6.52 3.17
C ALA A 112 6.14 5.48 2.72
N GLU A 113 5.85 4.88 1.58
CA GLU A 113 6.63 3.80 1.02
C GLU A 113 7.40 4.28 -0.21
N GLN A 114 8.69 3.96 -0.23
CA GLN A 114 9.67 4.34 -1.25
C GLN A 114 10.07 3.10 -2.02
N ALA A 115 9.78 3.05 -3.32
CA ALA A 115 10.33 2.01 -4.18
C ALA A 115 11.85 2.23 -4.36
N GLU A 116 12.65 1.23 -4.01
CA GLU A 116 14.12 1.28 -4.15
C GLU A 116 14.59 0.71 -5.49
N THR A 117 13.71 -0.02 -6.18
CA THR A 117 13.93 -0.58 -7.50
C THR A 117 13.08 0.14 -8.56
N GLU A 118 13.50 0.06 -9.82
CA GLU A 118 12.74 0.64 -10.95
C GLU A 118 11.34 0.04 -11.08
N ARG A 119 11.19 -1.20 -10.62
CA ARG A 119 9.91 -1.90 -10.53
C ARG A 119 9.78 -2.59 -9.19
N MET A 120 8.63 -2.43 -8.56
CA MET A 120 8.25 -3.11 -7.33
C MET A 120 6.81 -3.62 -7.46
N VAL A 121 6.59 -4.86 -7.04
CA VAL A 121 5.27 -5.48 -7.00
C VAL A 121 4.97 -5.96 -5.59
N ALA A 122 3.78 -5.64 -5.10
CA ALA A 122 3.29 -6.13 -3.83
C ALA A 122 1.94 -6.83 -3.98
N VAL A 123 1.76 -7.90 -3.20
CA VAL A 123 0.47 -8.51 -2.91
C VAL A 123 0.07 -8.08 -1.51
N MET A 124 -1.11 -7.49 -1.39
CA MET A 124 -1.58 -6.90 -0.14
C MET A 124 -2.81 -7.65 0.36
N VAL A 125 -2.86 -7.91 1.67
CA VAL A 125 -4.08 -8.34 2.35
C VAL A 125 -4.52 -7.19 3.26
N ARG A 126 -5.78 -6.78 3.14
CA ARG A 126 -6.34 -5.68 3.95
C ARG A 126 -7.60 -6.16 4.64
N SER A 127 -7.85 -5.72 5.88
CA SER A 127 -9.08 -6.06 6.62
C SER A 127 -10.36 -5.46 6.04
N ALA A 128 -10.24 -4.47 5.16
CA ALA A 128 -11.39 -3.84 4.52
C ALA A 128 -11.00 -3.23 3.18
N ARG A 129 -11.99 -3.05 2.32
CA ARG A 129 -11.83 -2.38 1.03
C ARG A 129 -11.65 -0.86 1.19
N VAL A 130 -10.38 -0.45 1.21
CA VAL A 130 -9.90 0.92 1.42
C VAL A 130 -10.45 2.00 0.47
N GLY A 131 -10.85 1.66 -0.76
CA GLY A 131 -11.41 2.63 -1.73
C GLY A 131 -12.74 3.27 -1.30
N LYS A 132 -13.40 2.75 -0.26
CA LYS A 132 -14.62 3.29 0.36
C LYS A 132 -14.38 3.91 1.74
N SER A 133 -13.19 3.74 2.30
CA SER A 133 -12.82 4.19 3.64
C SER A 133 -12.16 5.57 3.60
N ALA A 134 -12.34 6.37 4.65
CA ALA A 134 -11.62 7.64 4.80
C ALA A 134 -10.14 7.34 5.10
N HIS A 135 -9.25 7.74 4.18
CA HIS A 135 -7.82 7.79 4.42
C HIS A 135 -7.43 9.21 4.72
N ARG A 136 -6.35 9.40 5.45
CA ARG A 136 -5.74 10.71 5.63
C ARG A 136 -4.40 10.77 4.93
N ARG A 137 -4.09 11.93 4.37
CA ARG A 137 -2.77 12.27 3.82
C ARG A 137 -2.21 13.47 4.55
N LEU A 138 -0.90 13.52 4.70
CA LEU A 138 -0.18 14.71 5.14
C LEU A 138 -0.06 15.69 3.97
N ASP A 139 -0.43 16.94 4.21
CA ASP A 139 -0.06 18.07 3.37
C ASP A 139 1.35 18.52 3.78
N PRO A 140 2.36 18.42 2.89
CA PRO A 140 3.73 18.78 3.21
C PRO A 140 3.93 20.29 3.42
N ASP A 141 3.06 21.13 2.87
CA ASP A 141 3.20 22.59 2.98
C ASP A 141 2.67 23.11 4.32
N THR A 142 1.57 22.51 4.80
CA THR A 142 0.91 22.94 6.05
C THR A 142 1.25 22.06 7.25
N GLY A 143 1.73 20.83 7.03
CA GLY A 143 1.94 19.83 8.08
C GLY A 143 0.66 19.31 8.73
N ALA A 144 -0.50 19.64 8.16
CA ALA A 144 -1.81 19.13 8.58
C ALA A 144 -2.19 17.90 7.75
N THR A 145 -3.04 17.04 8.30
CA THR A 145 -3.64 15.95 7.52
C THR A 145 -5.01 16.34 6.96
N TYR A 146 -5.39 15.73 5.85
CA TYR A 146 -6.69 15.90 5.22
C TYR A 146 -7.22 14.57 4.69
N ASP A 147 -8.55 14.47 4.62
CA ASP A 147 -9.21 13.28 4.07
C ASP A 147 -8.97 13.16 2.57
N HIS A 148 -8.59 11.97 2.14
CA HIS A 148 -8.35 11.63 0.74
C HIS A 148 -8.95 10.24 0.45
N PRO A 149 -9.54 10.02 -0.74
CA PRO A 149 -10.02 8.69 -1.09
C PRO A 149 -8.85 7.69 -1.23
N GLY A 150 -9.04 6.45 -0.78
CA GLY A 150 -8.09 5.38 -1.07
C GLY A 150 -7.90 5.12 -2.57
N PRO A 151 -6.92 4.28 -2.96
CA PRO A 151 -6.72 3.92 -4.36
C PRO A 151 -7.96 3.23 -4.93
N HIS A 152 -8.25 3.49 -6.20
CA HIS A 152 -9.36 2.82 -6.87
C HIS A 152 -9.03 1.35 -7.14
N GLN A 153 -9.94 0.47 -6.73
CA GLN A 153 -9.72 -0.96 -6.82
C GLN A 153 -10.37 -1.55 -8.09
N ILE A 154 -9.54 -2.03 -9.01
CA ILE A 154 -9.91 -2.57 -10.32
C ILE A 154 -10.01 -4.10 -10.21
N PRO A 155 -11.19 -4.72 -10.43
CA PRO A 155 -11.30 -6.17 -10.47
C PRO A 155 -10.29 -6.78 -11.45
N TYR A 156 -9.60 -7.84 -11.03
CA TYR A 156 -8.58 -8.50 -11.84
C TYR A 156 -8.59 -9.99 -11.53
N ASP A 157 -8.77 -10.80 -12.58
CA ASP A 157 -8.75 -12.26 -12.47
C ASP A 157 -7.29 -12.74 -12.61
N LEU A 158 -6.84 -13.56 -11.66
CA LEU A 158 -5.51 -14.19 -11.64
C LEU A 158 -5.43 -15.41 -12.56
#